data_AF-A0A971YVC4-F1
#
_entry.id   AF-A0A971YVC4-F1
#
_cell.length_a   1.000
_cell.length_b   1.000
_cell.length_c   1.000
_cell.angle_alpha   90.00
_cell.angle_beta   90.00
_cell.angle_gamma   90.00
#
_symmetry.space_group_name_H-M   'P 1'
#
loop_
_entity.id
_entity.type
_entity.pdbx_description
1 polymer ?
#
loop_
_entity_poly.entity_id
_entity_poly.type
_entity_poly.pdbx_seq_one_letter_code
_entity_poly.pdbx_strand_id
1 'polypeptide(L)' 'CDLAEVLGMSQSAVSHQLRVLRGLNLVRNRREGKEVFYSLDDEHVMNMLAQAADHVRHTLGSSR' A
#
# COMPACT_ATOMS: atom_id res chain seq x y z
N CYS A 1 -5.85 -15.00 -3.73
CA CYS A 1 -5.78 -13.57 -4.10
C CYS A 1 -4.38 -13.11 -3.74
N ASP A 2 -3.63 -12.67 -4.73
CA ASP A 2 -2.17 -12.63 -4.69
C ASP A 2 -1.61 -11.76 -3.55
N LEU A 3 -2.25 -10.60 -3.29
CA LEU A 3 -1.86 -9.72 -2.20
C LEU A 3 -1.99 -10.37 -0.81
N ALA A 4 -2.99 -11.23 -0.62
CA ALA A 4 -3.18 -11.94 0.66
C ALA A 4 -2.09 -12.99 0.88
N GLU A 5 -1.70 -13.68 -0.19
CA GLU A 5 -0.65 -14.70 -0.15
C GLU A 5 0.74 -14.07 0.08
N VAL A 6 1.07 -13.00 -0.66
CA VAL A 6 2.35 -12.29 -0.52
C VAL A 6 2.51 -11.66 0.87
N LEU A 7 1.42 -11.14 1.45
CA LEU A 7 1.45 -10.50 2.77
C LEU A 7 1.27 -11.49 3.92
N GLY A 8 0.98 -12.76 3.66
CA GLY A 8 0.66 -13.75 4.70
C GLY A 8 -0.59 -13.39 5.52
N MET A 9 -1.54 -12.66 4.92
CA MET A 9 -2.73 -12.14 5.57
C MET A 9 -4.00 -12.79 5.01
N SER A 10 -5.10 -12.74 5.75
CA SER A 10 -6.40 -13.17 5.21
C SER A 10 -6.88 -12.20 4.11
N GLN A 11 -7.63 -12.73 3.15
CA GLN A 11 -8.22 -11.93 2.07
C GLN A 11 -9.15 -10.83 2.63
N SER A 12 -9.86 -11.08 3.72
CA SER A 12 -10.73 -10.10 4.38
C SER A 12 -9.92 -8.96 5.00
N ALA A 13 -8.79 -9.25 5.65
CA ALA A 13 -7.91 -8.24 6.24
C ALA A 13 -7.30 -7.34 5.16
N VAL A 14 -6.78 -7.93 4.08
CA VAL A 14 -6.24 -7.16 2.95
C VAL A 14 -7.33 -6.30 2.30
N SER A 15 -8.53 -6.85 2.08
CA SER A 15 -9.64 -6.10 1.48
C SER A 15 -10.09 -4.93 2.35
N HIS A 16 -10.09 -5.12 3.68
CA HIS A 16 -10.41 -4.05 4.62
C HIS A 16 -9.38 -2.92 4.55
N GLN A 17 -8.08 -3.25 4.59
CA GLN A 17 -7.02 -2.24 4.49
C GLN A 17 -7.04 -1.50 3.15
N LEU A 18 -7.21 -2.21 2.04
CA LEU A 18 -7.34 -1.59 0.72
C LEU A 18 -8.57 -0.68 0.61
N ARG A 19 -9.64 -0.96 1.35
CA ARG A 19 -10.80 -0.06 1.44
C ARG A 19 -10.47 1.22 2.20
N VAL A 20 -9.75 1.13 3.32
CA VAL A 20 -9.31 2.30 4.08
C VAL A 20 -8.36 3.16 3.25
N LEU A 21 -7.33 2.56 2.65
CA LEU A 21 -6.35 3.26 1.82
C LEU A 21 -6.99 3.95 0.61
N ARG A 22 -7.99 3.33 -0.01
CA ARG A 22 -8.76 3.94 -1.10
C ARG A 22 -9.62 5.10 -0.61
N GLY A 23 -10.21 4.99 0.58
CA GLY A 23 -10.96 6.09 1.20
C GLY A 23 -10.08 7.31 1.52
N LEU A 24 -8.78 7.10 1.68
CA LEU A 24 -7.78 8.13 1.88
C LEU A 24 -7.11 8.61 0.58
N ASN A 25 -7.58 8.15 -0.59
CA ASN A 25 -6.98 8.43 -1.91
C ASN A 25 -5.48 8.07 -1.98
N LEU A 26 -5.04 7.05 -1.25
CA LEU A 26 -3.65 6.56 -1.31
C LEU A 26 -3.48 5.46 -2.36
N VAL A 27 -4.57 4.75 -2.68
CA VAL A 27 -4.58 3.69 -3.69
C VAL A 27 -5.79 3.81 -4.59
N ARG A 28 -5.58 3.50 -5.87
CA ARG A 28 -6.62 3.34 -6.87
C ARG A 28 -6.79 1.88 -7.23
N ASN A 29 -7.96 1.55 -7.77
CA ASN A 29 -8.24 0.21 -8.27
C ASN A 29 -8.64 0.27 -9.75
N ARG A 30 -8.25 -0.76 -10.50
CA ARG A 30 -8.69 -1.01 -11.87
C ARG A 30 -9.32 -2.38 -11.92
N ARG A 31 -10.49 -2.49 -12.56
CA ARG A 31 -11.11 -3.78 -12.87
C ARG A 31 -10.72 -4.25 -14.25
N GLU A 32 -10.33 -5.50 -14.37
CA GLU A 32 -10.04 -6.17 -15.63
C GLU A 32 -10.69 -7.55 -15.59
N GLY A 33 -11.81 -7.69 -16.31
CA GLY A 33 -12.67 -8.87 -16.21
C GLY A 33 -13.21 -9.08 -14.79
N LYS A 34 -12.84 -10.22 -14.18
CA LYS A 34 -13.24 -10.57 -12.80
C LYS A 34 -12.22 -10.13 -11.74
N GLU A 35 -11.06 -9.63 -12.16
CA GLU A 35 -9.95 -9.29 -11.28
C GLU A 35 -9.93 -7.79 -10.97
N VAL A 36 -9.42 -7.47 -9.77
CA VAL A 36 -9.26 -6.10 -9.29
C VAL A 36 -7.80 -5.87 -8.97
N PHE A 37 -7.16 -5.00 -9.74
CA PHE A 37 -5.78 -4.58 -9.56
C PHE A 37 -5.73 -3.31 -8.74
N TYR A 38 -4.77 -3.21 -7.81
CA TYR A 38 -4.55 -2.03 -6.98
C TYR A 38 -3.19 -1.41 -7.31
N SER A 39 -3.11 -0.08 -7.27
CA SER A 39 -1.88 0.69 -7.44
C SER A 39 -1.92 1.94 -6.57
N LEU A 40 -0.77 2.56 -6.32
CA LEU A 40 -0.74 3.89 -5.70
C LEU A 40 -1.50 4.90 -6.57
N ASP A 41 -2.11 5.89 -5.92
CA ASP A 41 -3.00 6.83 -6.61
C ASP A 41 -2.26 7.67 -7.66
N ASP A 42 -1.15 8.28 -7.28
CA ASP A 42 -0.30 9.08 -8.15
C ASP A 42 1.19 9.06 -7.74
N GLU A 43 1.99 9.84 -8.46
CA GLU A 43 3.43 10.01 -8.21
C GLU A 43 3.71 10.71 -6.87
N HIS A 44 2.85 11.62 -6.42
CA HIS A 44 3.03 12.32 -5.14
C HIS A 44 2.93 11.35 -3.96
N VAL A 45 1.96 10.42 -3.98
CA VAL A 45 1.83 9.37 -2.96
C VAL A 45 3.06 8.47 -2.94
N MET A 46 3.58 8.10 -4.11
CA MET A 46 4.81 7.31 -4.22
C MET A 46 6.01 8.03 -3.61
N ASN A 47 6.20 9.31 -3.93
CA ASN A 47 7.30 10.12 -3.41
C ASN A 47 7.20 10.32 -1.89
N MET A 48 6.00 10.55 -1.35
CA MET A 48 5.79 10.69 0.08
C MET A 48 6.14 9.40 0.83
N LEU A 49 5.71 8.23 0.32
CA LEU A 49 6.04 6.94 0.93
C LEU A 49 7.54 6.64 0.87
N ALA A 50 8.22 6.98 -0.24
CA ALA A 50 9.66 6.83 -0.36
C ALA A 50 10.41 7.68 0.68
N GLN A 51 10.03 8.95 0.82
CA GLN A 51 10.60 9.85 1.82
C GLN A 51 10.35 9.37 3.25
N ALA A 52 9.13 8.90 3.56
CA ALA A 52 8.81 8.34 4.87
C ALA A 52 9.65 7.09 5.17
N ALA A 53 9.84 6.21 4.19
CA ALA A 53 10.68 5.02 4.34
C ALA A 53 12.17 5.38 4.55
N ASP A 54 12.68 6.37 3.81
CA ASP A 54 14.03 6.91 4.02
C ASP A 54 14.21 7.50 5.42
N HIS A 55 13.23 8.29 5.87
CA HIS A 55 13.24 8.86 7.20
C HIS A 55 13.27 7.77 8.29
N VAL A 56 12.43 6.74 8.19
CA VAL A 56 12.43 5.62 9.14
C VAL A 56 13.77 4.90 9.14
N ARG A 57 14.38 4.64 7.98
CA ARG A 57 15.71 4.03 7.88
C ARG A 57 16.78 4.88 8.55
N HIS A 58 16.76 6.19 8.35
CA HIS A 58 17.70 7.12 9.01
C HIS A 58 17.49 7.15 10.53
N THR A 59 16.25 7.20 11.00
CA THR A 59 15.92 7.20 12.43
C THR A 59 16.33 5.89 13.10
N LEU A 60 16.16 4.75 12.43
CA LEU A 60 16.63 3.45 12.92
C LEU A 60 18.16 3.33 12.91
N GLY A 61 18.84 3.98 11.96
CA GLY A 61 20.31 4.04 11.90
C GLY A 61 20.95 5.06 12.84
N SER A 62 20.18 6.05 13.30
CA SER A 62 20.64 7.14 14.17
C SER A 62 20.29 6.95 15.64
N SER A 63 19.61 5.86 16.02
CA SER A 63 19.53 5.40 17.42
C SER A 63 20.85 4.75 17.82
N ARG A 64 21.81 5.60 18.19
CA ARG A 64 22.93 5.28 19.08
C ARG A 64 22.90 6.22 20.26
#